data_AF-A0A937XLF3-F1
#
_entry.id   AF-A0A937XLF3-F1
#
_cell.length_a   1.000
_cell.length_b   1.000
_cell.length_c   1.000
_cell.angle_alpha   90.00
_cell.angle_beta   90.00
_cell.angle_gamma   90.00
#
_symmetry.space_group_name_H-M   'P 1'
#
loop_
_entity.id
_entity.type
_entity.pdbx_description
1 polymer ?
#
loop_
_entity_poly.entity_id
_entity_poly.type
_entity_poly.pdbx_seq_one_letter_code
_entity_poly.pdbx_strand_id
1 'polypeptide(L)' 'KMMGMAGQLAREQGSVDGFRVVINNGRVGRQEVYHLHIHIMGGPEPLGSRGPAPLKE' A
#
# COMPACT_ATOMS: atom_id res chain seq x y z
N LYS A 1 -12.08 -3.07 -10.64
CA LYS A 1 -12.20 -1.65 -10.21
C LYS A 1 -11.41 -1.37 -8.92
N MET A 2 -10.18 -1.89 -8.76
CA MET A 2 -9.45 -1.79 -7.48
C MET A 2 -8.94 -0.36 -7.20
N MET A 3 -8.32 0.29 -8.19
CA MET A 3 -7.78 1.65 -8.02
C MET A 3 -8.84 2.70 -7.68
N GLY A 4 -10.05 2.58 -8.24
CA GLY A 4 -11.15 3.50 -7.94
C GLY A 4 -11.62 3.44 -6.49
N MET A 5 -11.47 2.29 -5.83
CA MET A 5 -11.86 2.11 -4.42
C MET A 5 -10.76 2.53 -3.45
N ALA A 6 -9.50 2.63 -3.88
CA ALA A 6 -8.37 2.81 -2.98
C ALA A 6 -8.49 4.10 -2.13
N GLY A 7 -8.89 5.21 -2.75
CA GLY A 7 -9.05 6.47 -2.04
C GLY A 7 -10.28 6.53 -1.12
N GLN A 8 -11.33 5.78 -1.42
CA GLN A 8 -12.48 5.65 -0.52
C GLN A 8 -12.06 4.85 0.73
N LEU A 9 -11.50 3.65 0.53
CA LEU A 9 -11.07 2.77 1.62
C LEU A 9 -10.00 3.43 2.51
N ALA A 10 -9.05 4.16 1.92
CA ALA A 10 -8.03 4.88 2.69
C ALA A 10 -8.64 5.92 3.65
N ARG A 11 -9.63 6.70 3.18
CA ARG A 11 -10.33 7.70 4.00
C ARG A 11 -11.19 7.07 5.08
N GLU A 12 -11.90 6.00 4.75
CA GLU A 12 -12.71 5.22 5.70
C GLU A 12 -11.86 4.64 6.84
N GLN A 13 -10.57 4.36 6.59
CA GLN A 13 -9.60 3.89 7.58
C GLN A 13 -8.78 5.03 8.23
N GLY A 14 -9.22 6.29 8.11
CA GLY A 14 -8.62 7.44 8.80
C GLY A 14 -7.43 8.08 8.09
N SER A 15 -7.05 7.61 6.90
CA SER A 15 -5.97 8.21 6.09
C SER A 15 -6.54 9.30 5.17
N VAL A 16 -7.04 10.37 5.78
CA VAL A 16 -7.77 11.44 5.08
C VAL A 16 -6.87 12.37 4.25
N ASP A 17 -5.61 12.53 4.68
CA ASP A 17 -4.65 13.47 4.08
C ASP A 17 -3.70 12.83 3.06
N GLY A 18 -3.97 11.59 2.66
CA GLY A 18 -3.20 10.89 1.62
C GLY A 18 -2.98 9.42 1.93
N PHE A 19 -2.46 8.66 0.96
CA PHE A 19 -2.14 7.24 1.07
C PHE A 19 -1.18 6.83 -0.05
N ARG A 20 -0.58 5.64 0.07
CA ARG A 20 0.23 5.01 -0.99
C ARG A 20 -0.39 3.69 -1.41
N VAL A 21 -0.49 3.49 -2.73
CA VAL A 21 -0.83 2.18 -3.31
C VAL A 21 0.45 1.49 -3.77
N VAL A 22 0.61 0.21 -3.43
CA VAL A 22 1.71 -0.63 -3.90
C VAL A 22 1.16 -1.86 -4.61
N ILE A 23 1.72 -2.13 -5.79
CA ILE A 23 1.47 -3.34 -6.58
C ILE A 23 2.80 -4.07 -6.71
N ASN A 24 2.91 -5.22 -6.05
CA ASN A 24 4.11 -6.04 -6.08
C ASN A 24 4.04 -7.00 -7.28
N ASN A 25 5.10 -7.05 -8.08
CA ASN A 25 5.17 -7.93 -9.24
C ASN A 25 6.46 -8.76 -9.25
N GLY A 26 6.29 -10.08 -9.22
CA GLY A 26 7.37 -11.07 -9.25
C GLY A 26 8.38 -10.95 -8.10
N ARG A 27 9.54 -11.60 -8.27
CA ARG A 27 10.59 -11.71 -7.25
C ARG A 27 11.12 -10.34 -6.79
N VAL A 28 11.42 -9.45 -7.73
CA VAL A 28 12.03 -8.13 -7.42
C VAL A 28 11.05 -7.23 -6.68
N GLY A 29 9.77 -7.29 -7.05
CA GLY A 29 8.70 -6.59 -6.34
C GLY A 29 8.26 -7.25 -5.03
N ARG A 30 8.85 -8.39 -4.64
CA ARG A 30 8.47 -9.17 -3.46
C ARG A 30 6.99 -9.59 -3.46
N GLN A 31 6.51 -10.10 -4.59
CA GLN A 31 5.17 -10.68 -4.67
C GLN A 31 5.13 -12.04 -3.94
N GLU A 32 4.33 -12.11 -2.88
CA GLU A 32 4.16 -13.34 -2.09
C GLU A 32 3.03 -14.22 -2.65
N VAL A 33 1.92 -13.60 -3.08
CA VAL A 33 0.76 -14.33 -3.62
C VAL A 33 0.52 -13.98 -5.09
N TYR A 34 0.44 -15.02 -5.93
CA TYR A 34 0.32 -14.89 -7.39
C TYR A 34 -1.13 -14.67 -7.86
N HIS A 35 -1.81 -13.73 -7.22
CA HIS A 35 -3.03 -13.09 -7.72
C HIS A 35 -2.81 -11.57 -7.73
N LEU A 36 -3.47 -10.85 -8.63
CA LEU A 36 -3.40 -9.39 -8.62
C LEU A 36 -4.04 -8.86 -7.34
N HIS A 37 -3.22 -8.29 -6.45
CA HIS A 37 -3.64 -7.57 -5.27
C HIS A 37 -2.93 -6.23 -5.19
N ILE A 38 -3.51 -5.31 -4.42
CA ILE A 38 -2.93 -4.00 -4.13
C ILE A 38 -2.84 -3.85 -2.61
N HIS A 39 -1.76 -3.22 -2.15
CA HIS A 39 -1.64 -2.77 -0.77
C HIS A 39 -1.98 -1.29 -0.71
N ILE A 40 -2.75 -0.89 0.30
CA ILE A 40 -3.02 0.53 0.61
C ILE A 40 -2.38 0.80 1.96
N MET A 41 -1.41 1.72 1.99
CA MET A 41 -0.76 2.17 3.22
C MET A 41 -1.18 3.61 3.50
N GLY A 42 -1.53 3.89 4.75
CA GLY A 42 -2.03 5.18 5.20
C GLY A 42 -1.76 5.38 6.69
N GLY A 43 -2.05 6.58 7.18
CA GLY A 43 -1.80 6.99 8.56
C GLY A 43 -1.77 8.51 8.71
N PRO A 44 -1.65 9.02 9.94
CA PRO A 44 -1.61 10.47 10.21
C PRO A 44 -0.30 11.12 9.76
N GLU A 45 0.79 10.35 9.66
CA GLU A 45 2.12 10.84 9.34
C GLU A 45 2.52 10.52 7.89
N PRO A 46 3.41 11.32 7.27
CA PRO A 46 3.96 11.02 5.95
C PRO A 46 4.63 9.65 5.91
N LEU A 47 4.26 8.84 4.92
CA LEU A 47 4.91 7.56 4.68
C LEU A 47 6.37 7.78 4.27
N GLY A 48 7.27 6.97 4.84
CA GLY A 48 8.70 7.01 4.50
C GLY A 48 8.97 6.97 2.99
N SER A 49 10.11 7.54 2.58
CA SER A 49 10.53 7.64 1.17
C SER A 49 10.85 6.29 0.54
N ARG A 50 11.25 5.30 1.35
CA ARG A 50 11.30 3.90 0.95
C ARG A 50 9.96 3.24 1.27
N GLY A 51 9.57 2.24 0.47
CA GLY A 51 8.46 1.34 0.79
C GLY A 51 8.63 0.70 2.17
N PRO A 52 7.72 -0.21 2.60
CA PRO A 52 7.78 -0.81 3.93
C PRO A 52 9.22 -1.27 4.24
N ALA A 53 9.76 -0.80 5.36
CA ALA A 53 11.11 -1.15 5.79
C ALA A 53 11.23 -2.68 5.78
N PRO A 54 12.40 -3.26 5.42
CA PRO A 54 12.61 -4.67 5.67
C PRO A 54 12.29 -4.93 7.14
N LEU A 55 11.42 -5.91 7.41
CA LEU A 55 11.16 -6.39 8.76
C LEU A 55 12.53 -6.63 9.39
N LYS A 56 12.84 -5.89 10.46
CA LYS A 56 13.96 -6.26 11.31
C LYS A 56 13.53 -7.56 12.00
N GLU A 57 14.40 -8.57 11.93
CA GLU A 57 14.27 -9.78 12.73
C GLU A 57 14.09 -9.45 14.22
#